data_AF-A0A095A507-F1
#
_entry.id   AF-A0A095A507-F1
#
_cell.length_a   1.000
_cell.length_b   1.000
_cell.length_c   1.000
_cell.angle_alpha   90.00
_cell.angle_beta   90.00
_cell.angle_gamma   90.00
#
_symmetry.space_group_name_H-M   'P 1'
#
loop_
_entity.id
_entity.type
_entity.pdbx_description
1 polymer ?
#
loop_
_entity_poly.entity_id
_entity_poly.type
_entity_poly.pdbx_seq_one_letter_code
_entity_poly.pdbx_strand_id
1 'polypeptide(L)'
;ALSIFKGKFKLVTSPFMPYMVPRRPNNSPPCITKTVRKLLRKRKNHLNMFISTGLEQYRSSYCKTRNPCKALTKKTRLSYKKQFVRDSRYSPRRLFSYIKR
;
A
#
# COMPACT_ATOMS: atom_id res chain seq x y z
N ALA A 1 2.40 3.29 40.82
CA ALA A 1 1.19 3.98 40.27
C ALA A 1 1.07 3.87 38.74
N LEU A 2 2.09 4.27 37.96
CA LEU A 2 2.04 4.31 36.48
C LEU A 2 1.89 2.91 35.81
N SER A 3 2.48 1.87 36.41
CA SER A 3 2.40 0.49 35.91
C SER A 3 0.99 -0.10 36.03
N ILE A 4 0.32 0.15 37.15
CA ILE A 4 -1.06 -0.27 37.41
C ILE A 4 -2.02 0.47 36.45
N PHE A 5 -1.81 1.76 36.23
CA PHE A 5 -2.60 2.54 35.28
C PHE A 5 -2.44 2.01 33.84
N LYS A 6 -1.20 1.76 33.39
CA LYS A 6 -0.96 1.13 32.08
C LYS A 6 -1.60 -0.25 31.98
N GLY A 7 -1.53 -1.07 33.04
CA GLY A 7 -2.14 -2.39 33.09
C GLY A 7 -3.66 -2.33 32.93
N LYS A 8 -4.33 -1.51 33.74
CA LYS A 8 -5.79 -1.32 33.70
C LYS A 8 -6.24 -0.68 32.38
N PHE A 9 -5.54 0.34 31.91
CA PHE A 9 -5.82 0.99 30.62
C PHE A 9 -5.72 -0.01 29.47
N LYS A 10 -4.66 -0.83 29.43
CA LYS A 10 -4.48 -1.87 28.42
C LYS A 10 -5.54 -2.95 28.51
N LEU A 11 -5.97 -3.35 29.72
CA LEU A 11 -7.03 -4.35 29.92
C LEU A 11 -8.40 -3.85 29.42
N VAL A 12 -8.73 -2.58 29.72
CA VAL A 12 -9.97 -1.93 29.28
C VAL A 12 -9.97 -1.69 27.77
N THR A 13 -8.83 -1.32 27.20
CA THR A 13 -8.73 -0.98 25.78
C THR A 13 -8.42 -2.18 24.89
N SER A 14 -7.83 -3.27 25.40
CA SER A 14 -7.42 -4.46 24.64
C SER A 14 -8.55 -5.12 23.84
N PRO A 15 -9.78 -5.31 24.38
CA PRO A 15 -10.90 -5.84 23.60
C PRO A 15 -11.29 -4.93 22.42
N PHE A 16 -11.09 -3.62 22.57
CA PHE A 16 -11.36 -2.60 21.55
C PHE A 16 -10.14 -2.25 20.70
N MET A 17 -8.95 -2.77 21.05
CA MET A 17 -7.69 -2.58 20.34
C MET A 17 -7.37 -3.87 19.61
N PRO A 18 -7.69 -3.94 18.30
CA PRO A 18 -7.16 -4.98 17.47
C PRO A 18 -5.65 -5.01 17.61
N TYR A 19 -5.10 -6.15 18.01
CA TYR A 19 -3.67 -6.45 18.03
C TYR A 19 -2.93 -5.65 16.95
N MET A 20 -2.05 -4.75 17.38
CA MET A 20 -1.34 -3.74 16.58
C MET A 20 -0.32 -4.32 15.60
N VAL A 21 -0.50 -5.56 15.14
CA VAL A 21 0.21 -6.06 13.98
C VAL A 21 -0.69 -5.72 12.80
N PRO A 22 -0.42 -4.62 12.05
CA PRO A 22 -1.08 -4.44 10.78
C PRO A 22 -0.84 -5.69 9.96
N ARG A 23 -1.91 -6.47 9.73
CA ARG A 23 -1.83 -7.59 8.80
C ARG A 23 -1.33 -7.00 7.48
N ARG A 24 -0.43 -7.71 6.81
CA ARG A 24 0.02 -7.26 5.48
C ARG A 24 -1.25 -7.20 4.62
N PRO A 25 -1.60 -6.04 4.03
CA PRO A 25 -2.83 -5.93 3.26
C PRO A 25 -2.73 -6.93 2.09
N ASN A 26 -3.48 -8.03 2.21
CA ASN A 26 -3.48 -9.07 1.20
C ASN A 26 -4.24 -8.54 -0.01
N ASN A 27 -3.54 -8.56 -1.15
CA ASN A 27 -4.00 -8.34 -2.52
C ASN A 27 -4.43 -6.91 -2.89
N SER A 28 -3.43 -6.14 -3.34
CA SER A 28 -3.55 -4.86 -4.06
C SER A 28 -4.20 -3.71 -3.29
N PRO A 29 -3.44 -2.69 -2.86
CA PRO A 29 -4.05 -1.55 -2.20
C PRO A 29 -5.07 -0.86 -3.15
N PRO A 30 -6.21 -0.37 -2.63
CA PRO A 30 -7.23 0.33 -3.43
C PRO A 30 -6.68 1.57 -4.17
N CYS A 31 -5.47 2.02 -3.83
CA CYS A 31 -4.76 3.12 -4.47
C CYS A 31 -4.16 2.78 -5.85
N ILE A 32 -4.33 1.58 -6.41
CA ILE A 32 -3.82 1.28 -7.76
C ILE A 32 -4.87 1.65 -8.82
N THR A 33 -4.72 2.87 -9.36
CA THR A 33 -5.54 3.38 -10.47
C THR A 33 -5.41 2.52 -11.73
N LYS A 34 -6.38 2.65 -12.66
CA LYS A 34 -6.35 1.99 -13.97
C LYS A 34 -5.06 2.33 -14.74
N THR A 35 -4.57 3.56 -14.62
CA THR A 35 -3.32 4.03 -15.24
C THR A 35 -2.10 3.32 -14.67
N VAL A 36 -1.97 3.22 -13.34
CA VAL A 36 -0.89 2.48 -12.69
C VAL A 36 -0.94 1.00 -13.08
N ARG A 37 -2.13 0.38 -13.13
CA ARG A 37 -2.29 -1.01 -13.59
C ARG A 37 -1.80 -1.23 -15.01
N LYS A 38 -2.18 -0.35 -15.96
CA LYS A 38 -1.69 -0.43 -17.35
C LYS A 38 -0.17 -0.35 -17.43
N LEU A 39 0.42 0.58 -16.68
CA LEU A 39 1.88 0.78 -16.60
C LEU A 39 2.60 -0.45 -16.01
N LEU A 40 2.07 -1.03 -14.93
CA LEU A 40 2.60 -2.26 -14.34
C LEU A 40 2.53 -3.45 -15.30
N ARG A 41 1.41 -3.60 -16.04
CA ARG A 41 1.26 -4.63 -17.08
C ARG A 41 2.29 -4.45 -18.19
N LYS A 42 2.46 -3.22 -18.70
CA LYS A 42 3.45 -2.90 -19.75
C LYS A 42 4.87 -3.20 -19.28
N ARG A 43 5.23 -2.78 -18.06
CA ARG A 43 6.53 -3.09 -17.45
C ARG A 43 6.76 -4.60 -17.32
N LYS A 44 5.76 -5.37 -16.85
CA LYS A 44 5.86 -6.83 -16.75
C LYS A 44 6.02 -7.48 -18.12
N ASN A 45 5.28 -7.00 -19.13
CA ASN A 45 5.38 -7.52 -20.49
C ASN A 45 6.79 -7.31 -21.08
N HIS A 46 7.35 -6.10 -20.98
CA HIS A 46 8.71 -5.84 -21.45
C HIS A 46 9.76 -6.70 -20.73
N LEU A 47 9.61 -6.94 -19.43
CA LEU A 47 10.50 -7.83 -18.69
C LEU A 47 10.38 -9.28 -19.20
N ASN A 48 9.16 -9.78 -19.39
CA ASN A 48 8.93 -11.13 -19.90
C ASN A 48 9.48 -11.30 -21.33
N MET A 49 9.28 -10.31 -22.19
CA MET A 49 9.83 -10.32 -23.55
C MET A 49 11.35 -10.31 -23.54
N PHE A 50 11.98 -9.51 -22.67
CA PHE A 50 13.43 -9.53 -22.50
C PHE A 50 13.94 -10.90 -22.03
N ILE A 51 13.30 -11.51 -21.02
CA ILE A 51 13.67 -12.83 -20.53
C ILE A 51 13.53 -13.90 -21.63
N SER A 52 12.49 -13.80 -22.46
CA SER A 52 12.20 -14.80 -23.49
C SER A 52 13.07 -14.66 -24.75
N THR A 53 13.52 -13.44 -25.07
CA THR A 53 14.18 -13.14 -26.36
C THR A 53 15.62 -12.67 -26.23
N GLY A 54 16.06 -12.23 -25.05
CA GLY A 54 17.37 -11.61 -24.85
C GLY A 54 17.54 -10.23 -25.52
N LEU A 55 16.52 -9.70 -26.21
CA LEU A 55 16.67 -8.48 -27.01
C LEU A 55 16.73 -7.22 -26.13
N GLU A 56 17.83 -6.48 -26.25
CA GLU A 56 18.14 -5.27 -25.47
C GLU A 56 17.11 -4.14 -25.63
N GLN A 57 16.37 -4.10 -26.75
CA GLN A 57 15.26 -3.17 -26.93
C GLN A 57 14.18 -3.29 -25.84
N TYR A 58 13.91 -4.52 -25.36
CA TYR A 58 12.93 -4.76 -24.31
C TYR A 58 13.47 -4.37 -22.93
N ARG A 59 14.78 -4.56 -22.69
CA ARG A 59 15.47 -4.07 -21.48
C ARG A 59 15.43 -2.55 -21.40
N SER A 60 15.76 -1.86 -22.50
CA SER A 60 15.66 -0.40 -22.60
C SER A 60 14.23 0.09 -22.35
N SER A 61 13.25 -0.57 -22.97
CA SER A 61 11.83 -0.26 -22.79
C SER A 61 11.33 -0.53 -21.36
N TYR A 62 11.84 -1.57 -20.70
CA TYR A 62 11.58 -1.83 -19.28
C TYR A 62 12.16 -0.72 -18.39
N CYS A 63 13.41 -0.32 -18.61
CA CYS A 63 14.06 0.76 -17.85
C CYS A 63 13.31 2.09 -17.99
N LYS A 64 12.92 2.46 -19.22
CA LYS A 64 12.11 3.66 -19.51
C LYS A 64 10.77 3.67 -18.78
N THR A 65 10.13 2.50 -18.63
CA THR A 65 8.84 2.38 -17.94
C THR A 65 8.95 2.22 -16.41
N ARG A 66 10.09 1.73 -15.91
CA ARG A 66 10.33 1.49 -14.47
C ARG A 66 10.25 2.76 -13.62
N ASN A 67 10.93 3.82 -14.04
CA ASN A 67 11.02 5.06 -13.26
C ASN A 67 9.66 5.78 -13.16
N PRO A 68 8.91 5.99 -14.28
CA PRO A 68 7.55 6.52 -14.22
C PRO A 68 6.59 5.67 -13.40
N CYS A 69 6.66 4.32 -13.51
CA CYS A 69 5.87 3.42 -12.67
C CYS A 69 6.13 3.65 -11.18
N LYS A 70 7.40 3.75 -10.79
CA LYS A 70 7.82 3.94 -9.39
C LYS A 70 7.32 5.28 -8.85
N ALA A 71 7.51 6.37 -9.62
CA ALA A 71 7.07 7.70 -9.25
C ALA A 71 5.54 7.79 -9.10
N LEU A 72 4.80 7.26 -10.09
CA LEU A 72 3.34 7.29 -10.07
C LEU A 72 2.78 6.46 -8.91
N THR A 73 3.30 5.25 -8.68
CA THR A 73 2.89 4.40 -7.55
C THR A 73 3.14 5.10 -6.21
N LYS A 74 4.27 5.78 -6.05
CA LYS A 74 4.58 6.57 -4.84
C LYS A 74 3.57 7.70 -4.66
N LYS A 75 3.27 8.47 -5.72
CA LYS A 75 2.32 9.58 -5.71
C LYS A 75 0.91 9.11 -5.33
N THR A 76 0.42 8.05 -5.96
CA THR A 76 -0.94 7.54 -5.69
C THR A 76 -1.06 6.96 -4.28
N ARG A 77 -0.02 6.28 -3.79
CA ARG A 77 0.02 5.82 -2.40
C ARG A 77 -0.01 6.98 -1.41
N LEU A 78 0.74 8.06 -1.67
CA LEU A 78 0.75 9.25 -0.82
C LEU A 78 -0.61 9.97 -0.82
N SER A 79 -1.21 10.13 -2.00
CA SER A 79 -2.55 10.73 -2.15
C SER A 79 -3.61 9.92 -1.39
N TYR A 80 -3.61 8.60 -1.56
CA TYR A 80 -4.50 7.72 -0.80
C TYR A 80 -4.30 7.85 0.70
N LYS A 81 -3.05 7.83 1.18
CA LYS A 81 -2.76 8.03 2.61
C LYS A 81 -3.28 9.37 3.13
N LYS A 82 -3.12 10.46 2.38
CA LYS A 82 -3.64 11.78 2.76
C LYS A 82 -5.16 11.78 2.86
N GLN A 83 -5.84 11.20 1.86
CA GLN A 83 -7.30 11.10 1.87
C GLN A 83 -7.79 10.24 3.05
N PHE A 84 -7.13 9.10 3.27
CA PHE A 84 -7.45 8.20 4.36
C PHE A 84 -7.32 8.87 5.74
N VAL A 85 -6.27 9.67 5.96
CA VAL A 85 -6.11 10.46 7.19
C VAL A 85 -7.25 11.47 7.35
N ARG A 86 -7.65 12.16 6.28
CA ARG A 86 -8.80 13.08 6.33
C ARG A 86 -10.09 12.34 6.69
N ASP A 87 -10.41 11.27 5.99
CA ASP A 87 -11.62 10.48 6.20
C ASP A 87 -11.68 9.87 7.60
N SER A 88 -10.52 9.49 8.17
CA SER A 88 -10.44 8.94 9.53
C SER A 88 -10.85 9.91 10.63
N ARG A 89 -10.73 11.23 10.40
CA ARG A 89 -11.17 12.26 11.36
C ARG A 89 -12.69 12.29 11.50
N TYR A 90 -13.41 11.97 10.42
CA TYR A 90 -14.88 11.98 10.38
C TYR A 90 -15.49 10.58 10.57
N SER A 91 -14.71 9.52 10.37
CA SER A 91 -15.17 8.13 10.53
C SER A 91 -14.06 7.24 11.11
N PRO A 92 -13.87 7.23 12.44
CA PRO A 92 -12.80 6.46 13.09
C PRO A 92 -12.93 4.95 12.86
N ARG A 93 -14.14 4.41 12.61
CA ARG A 93 -14.34 3.00 12.24
C ARG A 93 -13.58 2.58 10.98
N ARG A 94 -13.45 3.47 9.98
CA ARG A 94 -12.66 3.19 8.76
C ARG A 94 -11.16 3.09 9.06
N LEU A 95 -10.67 3.86 10.04
CA LEU A 95 -9.27 3.79 10.49
C LEU A 95 -8.93 2.40 11.03
N PHE A 96 -9.78 1.90 11.94
CA PHE A 96 -9.62 0.58 12.53
C PHE A 96 -9.67 -0.54 11.49
N SER A 97 -10.54 -0.44 10.48
CA SER A 97 -10.63 -1.44 9.41
C SER A 97 -9.36 -1.57 8.56
N TYR A 98 -8.65 -0.46 8.31
CA TYR A 98 -7.40 -0.45 7.53
C TYR A 98 -6.21 -0.97 8.34
N ILE A 99 -6.18 -0.70 9.65
CA ILE A 99 -5.14 -1.21 10.56
C ILE A 99 -5.34 -2.72 10.80
N LYS A 100 -6.58 -3.19 10.87
CA LYS A 100 -6.95 -4.61 11.03
C LYS A 100 -6.73 -5.47 9.77
N ARG A 101 -6.71 -4.86 8.58
CA ARG A 101 -6.77 -5.57 7.28
C ARG A 101 -5.47 -6.26 6.92
#